data_AF-A0A9J6FEJ4-F1
#
_entry.id   AF-A0A9J6FEJ4-F1
#
_cell.length_a   1.000
_cell.length_b   1.000
_cell.length_c   1.000
_cell.angle_alpha   90.00
_cell.angle_beta   90.00
_cell.angle_gamma   90.00
#
_symmetry.space_group_name_H-M   'P 1'
#
loop_
_entity.id
_entity.type
_entity.pdbx_description
1 polymer ?
#
loop_
_entity_poly.entity_id
_entity_poly.type
_entity_poly.pdbx_seq_one_letter_code
_entity_poly.pdbx_strand_id
1 'polypeptide(L)'
;MAPQRCNQATQQHVDVDCPQVIAEYNQLMCGVDKLNFLMSLYPLPVKVTKWPVRMISHFIGFAQCCSWLEYIRDANADGLPPKKMKDVMAFQSDIAHSLIASNWAAPTKRGRLSTTSPKPVQ
;
A
#
# COMPACT_ATOMS: atom_id res chain seq x y z
N MET A 1 -3.20 -25.92 5.45
CA MET A 1 -3.40 -26.22 6.89
C MET A 1 -4.88 -26.47 7.06
N ALA A 2 -5.27 -27.67 7.50
CA ALA A 2 -6.69 -28.00 7.69
C ALA A 2 -7.28 -27.17 8.84
N PRO A 3 -8.54 -26.72 8.74
CA PRO A 3 -9.19 -25.98 9.81
C PRO A 3 -9.48 -26.90 10.99
N GLN A 4 -8.87 -26.58 12.12
CA GLN A 4 -9.12 -27.28 13.37
C GLN A 4 -10.31 -26.65 14.11
N ARG A 5 -11.28 -27.47 14.49
CA ARG A 5 -12.40 -27.05 15.32
C ARG A 5 -12.12 -27.42 16.76
N CYS A 6 -12.11 -26.44 17.66
CA CYS A 6 -12.07 -26.72 19.09
C CYS A 6 -13.44 -27.27 19.52
N ASN A 7 -13.46 -28.50 20.01
CA ASN A 7 -14.65 -29.09 20.61
C ASN A 7 -14.81 -28.54 22.02
N GLN A 8 -15.79 -27.66 22.24
CA GLN A 8 -15.94 -26.92 23.51
C GLN A 8 -16.17 -27.83 24.72
N ALA A 9 -16.74 -29.02 24.51
CA ALA A 9 -16.98 -30.00 25.58
C ALA A 9 -15.70 -30.72 26.03
N THR A 10 -14.71 -30.87 25.16
CA THR A 10 -13.49 -31.66 25.43
C THR A 10 -12.23 -30.78 25.44
N GLN A 11 -12.35 -29.50 25.09
CA GLN A 11 -11.25 -28.56 24.84
C GLN A 11 -10.15 -29.09 23.93
N GLN A 12 -10.49 -30.02 23.04
CA GLN A 12 -9.56 -30.62 22.08
C GLN A 12 -9.80 -30.05 20.70
N HIS A 13 -8.72 -29.79 19.98
CA HIS A 13 -8.76 -29.43 18.57
C HIS A 13 -8.96 -30.70 17.75
N VAL A 14 -10.13 -30.80 17.12
CA VAL A 14 -10.47 -31.87 16.18
C VAL A 14 -10.20 -31.37 14.78
N ASP A 15 -9.46 -32.15 13.98
CA ASP A 15 -9.24 -31.85 12.58
C ASP A 15 -10.53 -32.13 11.81
N VAL A 16 -11.02 -31.13 11.08
CA VAL A 16 -12.29 -31.22 10.33
C VAL A 16 -11.96 -31.18 8.85
N ASP A 17 -12.54 -32.11 8.09
CA ASP A 17 -12.46 -32.07 6.64
C ASP A 17 -13.06 -30.76 6.12
N CYS A 18 -12.21 -29.93 5.53
CA CYS A 18 -12.60 -28.66 4.95
C CYS A 18 -13.06 -28.86 3.51
N PRO A 19 -14.30 -28.48 3.17
CA PRO A 19 -14.72 -28.37 1.80
C PRO A 19 -13.76 -27.46 1.02
N GLN A 20 -13.40 -27.86 -0.21
CA GLN A 20 -12.47 -27.10 -1.05
C GLN A 20 -12.92 -25.63 -1.23
N VAL A 21 -14.23 -25.38 -1.34
CA VAL A 21 -14.79 -24.02 -1.43
C VAL A 21 -14.46 -23.13 -0.23
N ILE A 22 -14.43 -23.70 0.99
CA ILE A 22 -14.09 -22.96 2.21
C ILE A 22 -12.57 -22.73 2.30
N ALA A 23 -11.78 -23.72 1.85
CA ALA A 23 -10.33 -23.58 1.77
C ALA A 23 -9.92 -22.47 0.80
N GLU A 24 -10.50 -22.43 -0.40
CA GLU A 24 -10.27 -21.39 -1.40
C GLU A 24 -10.71 -20.01 -0.88
N TYR A 25 -11.88 -19.92 -0.25
CA TYR A 25 -12.35 -18.68 0.38
C TYR A 25 -11.35 -18.14 1.40
N ASN A 26 -10.89 -18.98 2.33
CA ASN A 26 -9.95 -18.57 3.38
C ASN A 26 -8.58 -18.19 2.81
N GLN A 27 -8.11 -18.86 1.76
CA GLN A 27 -6.87 -18.51 1.08
C GLN A 27 -6.95 -17.13 0.40
N LEU A 28 -8.07 -16.83 -0.27
CA LEU A 28 -8.28 -15.57 -0.99
C LEU A 28 -8.54 -14.39 -0.05
N MET A 29 -9.39 -14.57 0.97
CA MET A 29 -9.70 -13.56 1.99
C MET A 29 -8.46 -13.05 2.73
N CYS A 30 -7.51 -13.96 2.99
CA CYS A 30 -6.25 -13.64 3.66
C CYS A 30 -5.41 -12.57 2.93
N GLY A 31 -5.64 -12.36 1.63
CA GLY A 31 -4.97 -11.30 0.87
C GLY A 31 -5.43 -9.89 1.27
N VAL A 32 -6.75 -9.70 1.45
CA VAL A 32 -7.34 -8.40 1.80
C VAL A 32 -7.00 -8.02 3.24
N ASP A 33 -7.01 -8.99 4.16
CA ASP A 33 -6.70 -8.76 5.57
C ASP A 33 -5.27 -8.28 5.79
N LYS A 34 -4.30 -8.84 5.03
CA LYS A 34 -2.89 -8.40 5.09
C LYS A 34 -2.74 -6.95 4.66
N LEU A 35 -3.41 -6.56 3.57
CA LEU A 35 -3.37 -5.19 3.09
C LEU A 35 -4.02 -4.23 4.10
N ASN A 36 -5.20 -4.58 4.61
CA ASN A 36 -5.90 -3.78 5.61
C ASN A 36 -5.07 -3.62 6.89
N PHE A 37 -4.40 -4.68 7.32
CA PHE A 37 -3.47 -4.66 8.45
C PHE A 37 -2.29 -3.71 8.19
N LEU A 38 -1.63 -3.80 7.03
CA LEU A 38 -0.53 -2.89 6.65
C LEU A 38 -0.98 -1.42 6.61
N MET A 39 -2.17 -1.14 6.07
CA MET A 39 -2.72 0.21 6.02
C MET A 39 -3.02 0.78 7.42
N SER A 40 -3.35 -0.08 8.39
CA SER A 40 -3.55 0.32 9.78
C SER A 40 -2.23 0.59 10.51
N LEU A 41 -1.16 -0.16 10.19
CA LEU A 41 0.16 -0.01 10.80
C LEU A 41 0.93 1.19 10.26
N TYR A 42 0.84 1.46 8.95
CA TYR A 42 1.58 2.51 8.28
C TYR A 42 0.63 3.54 7.63
N PRO A 43 -0.19 4.24 8.43
CA PRO A 43 -1.11 5.23 7.88
C PRO A 43 -0.34 6.42 7.29
N LEU A 44 -0.91 7.03 6.24
CA LEU A 44 -0.52 8.35 5.74
C LEU A 44 -1.51 9.41 6.28
N PRO A 45 -1.33 9.91 7.52
CA PRO A 45 -2.25 10.86 8.10
C PRO A 45 -2.09 12.24 7.44
N VAL A 46 -3.09 12.65 6.66
CA VAL A 46 -3.19 14.01 6.14
C VAL A 46 -4.22 14.80 6.95
N LYS A 47 -3.75 15.80 7.69
CA LYS A 47 -4.58 16.69 8.52
C LYS A 47 -5.26 17.77 7.66
N VAL A 48 -6.22 17.36 6.85
CA VAL A 48 -7.02 18.29 6.01
C VAL A 48 -8.51 18.04 6.21
N THR A 49 -9.30 19.11 6.22
CA THR A 49 -10.76 19.05 6.37
C THR A 49 -11.46 18.63 5.06
N LYS A 50 -10.81 18.87 3.92
CA LYS A 50 -11.33 18.54 2.59
C LYS A 50 -11.30 17.03 2.35
N TRP A 51 -12.46 16.39 2.33
CA TRP A 51 -12.60 14.95 2.10
C TRP A 51 -11.89 14.43 0.83
N PRO A 52 -11.86 15.14 -0.33
CA PRO A 52 -11.21 14.60 -1.52
C PRO A 52 -9.71 14.43 -1.34
N VAL A 53 -9.08 15.37 -0.62
CA VAL A 53 -7.64 15.31 -0.34
C VAL A 53 -7.34 14.14 0.60
N ARG A 54 -8.20 13.90 1.60
CA ARG A 54 -8.10 12.72 2.48
C ARG A 54 -8.20 11.41 1.68
N MET A 55 -9.10 11.35 0.70
CA MET A 55 -9.24 10.18 -0.17
C MET A 55 -8.01 9.97 -1.04
N ILE A 56 -7.48 11.03 -1.67
CA ILE A 56 -6.26 10.93 -2.48
C ILE A 56 -5.10 10.41 -1.64
N SER A 57 -4.89 10.94 -0.42
CA SER A 57 -3.83 10.45 0.45
C SER A 57 -4.02 8.99 0.87
N HIS A 58 -5.27 8.57 1.08
CA HIS A 58 -5.58 7.19 1.41
C HIS A 58 -5.26 6.24 0.25
N PHE A 59 -5.60 6.62 -0.99
CA PHE A 59 -5.25 5.86 -2.19
C PHE A 59 -3.75 5.78 -2.43
N ILE A 60 -2.98 6.83 -2.08
CA ILE A 60 -1.51 6.77 -2.14
C ILE A 60 -0.99 5.73 -1.14
N GLY A 61 -1.45 5.76 0.12
CA GLY A 61 -1.07 4.76 1.12
C GLY A 61 -1.46 3.33 0.72
N PHE A 62 -2.65 3.17 0.13
CA PHE A 62 -3.10 1.90 -0.45
C PHE A 62 -2.16 1.41 -1.56
N ALA A 63 -1.82 2.27 -2.53
CA ALA A 63 -0.92 1.93 -3.63
C ALA A 63 0.48 1.56 -3.14
N GLN A 64 1.01 2.26 -2.12
CA GLN A 64 2.30 1.92 -1.50
C GLN A 64 2.27 0.53 -0.85
N CYS A 65 1.20 0.18 -0.14
CA CYS A 65 1.06 -1.15 0.48
C CYS A 65 0.92 -2.26 -0.58
N CYS A 66 0.15 -2.03 -1.65
CA CYS A 66 0.02 -2.97 -2.76
C CYS A 66 1.37 -3.20 -3.46
N SER A 67 2.08 -2.11 -3.80
CA SER A 67 3.41 -2.18 -4.44
C SER A 67 4.43 -2.86 -3.54
N TRP A 68 4.34 -2.66 -2.22
CA TRP A 68 5.18 -3.38 -1.27
C TRP A 68 4.93 -4.88 -1.31
N LEU A 69 3.66 -5.33 -1.27
CA LEU A 69 3.32 -6.74 -1.36
C LEU A 69 3.80 -7.37 -2.67
N GLU A 70 3.70 -6.66 -3.78
CA GLU A 70 4.28 -7.09 -5.07
C GLU A 70 5.80 -7.22 -4.99
N TYR A 71 6.51 -6.22 -4.45
CA TYR A 71 7.95 -6.29 -4.24
C TYR A 71 8.35 -7.49 -3.37
N ILE A 72 7.61 -7.80 -2.31
CA ILE A 72 7.87 -8.99 -1.48
C ILE A 72 7.74 -10.26 -2.32
N ARG A 73 6.69 -10.36 -3.14
CA ARG A 73 6.46 -11.53 -3.98
C ARG A 73 7.58 -11.72 -5.00
N ASP A 74 7.99 -10.64 -5.66
CA ASP A 74 9.06 -10.64 -6.64
C ASP A 74 10.42 -10.96 -5.99
N ALA A 75 10.73 -10.33 -4.85
CA ALA A 75 11.96 -10.59 -4.11
C ALA A 75 12.06 -12.06 -3.66
N ASN A 76 10.93 -12.68 -3.28
CA ASN A 76 10.89 -14.10 -2.96
C ASN A 76 11.06 -14.97 -4.21
N ALA A 77 10.47 -14.60 -5.34
CA ALA A 77 10.62 -15.32 -6.60
C ALA A 77 12.08 -15.30 -7.10
N ASP A 78 12.78 -14.18 -6.91
CA ASP A 78 14.19 -14.00 -7.24
C ASP A 78 15.14 -14.63 -6.20
N GLY A 79 14.61 -15.22 -5.12
CA GLY A 79 15.39 -15.87 -4.08
C GLY A 79 16.21 -14.91 -3.22
N LEU A 80 15.79 -13.64 -3.09
CA LEU A 80 16.49 -12.69 -2.21
C LEU A 80 16.39 -13.15 -0.75
N PRO A 81 17.50 -13.15 -0.01
CA PRO A 81 17.46 -13.46 1.41
C PRO A 81 16.69 -12.35 2.16
N PRO A 82 15.91 -12.70 3.19
CA PRO A 82 15.04 -11.75 3.90
C PRO A 82 15.81 -10.58 4.53
N LYS A 83 17.10 -10.76 4.86
CA LYS A 83 17.98 -9.68 5.37
C LYS A 83 18.28 -8.58 4.35
N LYS A 84 18.16 -8.86 3.05
CA LYS A 84 18.34 -7.88 1.97
C LYS A 84 17.02 -7.26 1.52
N MET A 85 15.90 -7.85 1.93
CA MET A 85 14.59 -7.32 1.65
C MET A 85 14.37 -6.07 2.50
N LYS A 86 13.80 -5.03 1.91
CA LYS A 86 13.53 -3.80 2.64
C LYS A 86 12.45 -4.04 3.71
N ASP A 87 12.34 -3.15 4.67
CA ASP A 87 11.11 -3.05 5.47
C ASP A 87 10.14 -2.08 4.78
N VAL A 88 8.85 -2.15 5.10
CA VAL A 88 7.78 -1.28 4.58
C VAL A 88 8.19 0.20 4.66
N MET A 89 8.75 0.62 5.80
CA MET A 89 9.14 2.01 6.02
C MET A 89 10.33 2.44 5.15
N ALA A 90 11.32 1.56 4.99
CA ALA A 90 12.47 1.81 4.11
C ALA A 90 12.02 1.89 2.65
N PHE A 91 11.10 1.02 2.24
CA PHE A 91 10.51 1.05 0.91
C PHE A 91 9.72 2.34 0.66
N GLN A 92 8.89 2.78 1.62
CA GLN A 92 8.18 4.05 1.55
C GLN A 92 9.14 5.24 1.44
N SER A 93 10.25 5.21 2.19
CA SER A 93 11.27 6.26 2.12
C SER A 93 11.93 6.31 0.75
N ASP A 94 12.25 5.17 0.15
CA ASP A 94 12.83 5.11 -1.20
C ASP A 94 11.88 5.64 -2.27
N ILE A 95 10.58 5.33 -2.16
CA ILE A 95 9.55 5.93 -3.02
C ILE A 95 9.55 7.44 -2.87
N ALA A 96 9.57 7.95 -1.63
CA ALA A 96 9.60 9.38 -1.37
C ALA A 96 10.84 10.06 -1.98
N HIS A 97 12.03 9.48 -1.77
CA HIS A 97 13.28 9.97 -2.36
C HIS A 97 13.23 9.98 -3.89
N SER A 98 12.71 8.91 -4.49
CA SER A 98 12.57 8.79 -5.95
C SER A 98 11.64 9.86 -6.51
N LEU A 99 10.49 10.10 -5.87
CA LEU A 99 9.53 11.14 -6.29
C LEU A 99 10.11 12.55 -6.15
N ILE A 100 10.83 12.84 -5.06
CA ILE A 100 11.49 14.13 -4.84
C ILE A 100 12.55 14.38 -5.91
N ALA A 101 13.41 13.38 -6.18
CA ALA A 101 14.45 13.47 -7.20
C ALA A 101 13.86 13.66 -8.61
N SER A 102 12.77 12.95 -8.92
CA SER A 102 12.05 13.07 -10.20
C SER A 102 11.53 14.49 -10.45
N ASN A 103 11.05 15.16 -9.40
CA ASN A 103 10.52 16.52 -9.50
C ASN A 103 11.61 17.58 -9.72
N TRP A 104 12.87 17.30 -9.35
CA TRP A 104 13.99 18.21 -9.59
C TRP A 104 14.39 18.28 -11.07
N ALA A 105 14.24 17.18 -11.82
CA ALA A 105 14.56 17.13 -13.24
C ALA A 105 13.55 17.86 -14.14
N ALA A 106 12.38 18.23 -13.62
CA ALA A 106 11.35 18.93 -14.38
C ALA A 106 11.62 20.46 -14.38
N PRO A 107 11.74 21.12 -15.55
CA PRO A 107 11.82 22.57 -15.60
C PRO A 107 10.55 23.15 -14.99
N THR A 108 10.72 23.88 -13.88
CA THR A 108 9.59 24.38 -13.10
C THR A 108 8.91 25.53 -13.86
N LYS A 109 7.93 25.23 -14.72
CA LYS A 109 6.99 26.26 -15.20
C LYS A 109 5.97 26.57 -14.09
N ARG A 110 6.44 27.12 -12.96
CA ARG A 110 5.58 27.70 -11.94
C ARG A 110 5.39 29.18 -12.23
N GLY A 111 4.24 29.49 -12.80
CA GLY A 111 3.75 30.85 -12.98
C GLY A 111 2.31 30.82 -13.46
N ARG A 112 1.51 31.79 -12.99
CA ARG A 112 0.30 32.22 -13.71
C ARG A 112 0.80 32.83 -15.02
N LEU A 113 0.23 32.43 -16.16
CA LEU A 113 0.41 33.18 -17.41
C LEU A 113 -0.08 34.60 -17.14
N SER A 114 0.83 35.54 -16.89
CA SER A 114 0.50 36.95 -16.92
C SER A 114 0.15 37.26 -18.35
N THR A 115 -1.13 37.46 -18.63
CA THR A 115 -1.58 38.11 -19.85
C THR A 115 -0.92 39.49 -19.85
N THR A 116 0.20 39.63 -20.56
CA THR A 116 0.75 40.94 -20.89
C THR A 116 -0.26 41.60 -21.82
N SER A 117 -1.22 42.32 -21.25
CA SER A 117 -1.96 43.30 -22.04
C SER A 117 -0.96 44.31 -22.58
N PRO A 118 -0.94 44.59 -23.89
CA PRO A 118 -0.13 45.66 -24.44
C PRO A 118 -0.57 46.97 -23.78
N LYS A 119 0.38 47.77 -23.29
CA LYS A 119 0.09 49.14 -22.87
C LYS A 119 -0.46 49.89 -24.08
N PRO A 120 -1.57 50.64 -23.96
CA PRO A 120 -2.03 51.48 -25.05
C PRO A 120 -0.94 52.52 -25.36
N VAL A 121 -0.59 52.62 -26.64
CA VAL A 121 0.25 53.68 -27.19
C VAL A 121 -0.64 54.92 -27.31
N GLN A 122 -0.21 55.98 -26.61
CA GLN A 122 -0.57 57.41 -26.75
C GLN A 122 -2.06 57.75 -26.79
#